data_AF-A0A5E7X830-F1
#
_entry.id   AF-A0A5E7X830-F1
#
_cell.length_a   1.000
_cell.length_b   1.000
_cell.length_c   1.000
_cell.angle_alpha   90.00
_cell.angle_beta   90.00
_cell.angle_gamma   90.00
#
_symmetry.space_group_name_H-M   'P 1'
#
loop_
_entity.id
_entity.type
_entity.pdbx_description
1 polymer ?
#
loop_
_entity_poly.entity_id
_entity_poly.type
_entity_poly.pdbx_seq_one_letter_code
_entity_poly.pdbx_strand_id
1 'polypeptide(L)'
;MLTAHKITVLINIFFIFSNYNNIKAHLVSYPSLTSLYGTSLKYFSVGILFTFNPIIFIIFVYSIRESFYSVFSSLVSGMLSIIISEALLFITYFWGILHFSLSPYPLYSEGIIFTSSRMLILTITFILASASCMTACLQFLIEKGMSLEISSIIFIIYLLGECFASLQTTEYLHLGYCINDAISGTLFYCVTGLHFSHVIVGLLLLLIYFIRIIEVYDTNCEWSYSLYGISYILLPHTDQITILYWHFVEIVWLFIEFFFYSE
;
A
#
# COMPACT_ATOMS: atom_id res chain seq x y z
N MET A 1 73.34 -2.01 20.18
CA MET A 1 72.69 -0.73 19.83
C MET A 1 71.66 -1.02 18.74
N LEU A 2 70.37 -1.10 19.09
CA LEU A 2 69.29 -1.24 18.10
C LEU A 2 69.22 0.07 17.30
N THR A 3 69.54 0.03 16.02
CA THR A 3 69.44 1.20 15.14
C THR A 3 67.98 1.63 15.02
N ALA A 4 67.73 2.94 14.91
CA ALA A 4 66.37 3.51 14.83
C ALA A 4 65.48 2.83 13.78
N HIS A 5 66.07 2.36 12.69
CA HIS A 5 65.41 1.59 11.63
C HIS A 5 64.88 0.22 12.08
N LYS A 6 65.55 -0.48 13.01
CA LYS A 6 65.06 -1.77 13.52
C LYS A 6 63.86 -1.59 14.46
N ILE A 7 63.78 -0.45 15.14
CA ILE A 7 62.69 -0.11 16.07
C ILE A 7 61.42 0.24 15.28
N THR A 8 61.53 1.02 14.19
CA THR A 8 60.38 1.38 13.35
C THR A 8 59.75 0.18 12.64
N VAL A 9 60.56 -0.78 12.19
CA VAL A 9 60.07 -2.02 11.58
C VAL A 9 59.29 -2.87 12.59
N LEU A 10 59.79 -2.99 13.82
CA LEU A 10 59.10 -3.73 14.89
C LEU A 10 57.77 -3.08 15.28
N ILE A 11 57.72 -1.74 15.35
CA ILE A 11 56.49 -0.99 15.63
C ILE A 11 55.47 -1.20 14.50
N ASN A 12 55.88 -1.10 13.24
CA ASN A 12 54.99 -1.33 12.10
C ASN A 12 54.46 -2.76 12.04
N ILE A 13 55.30 -3.76 12.33
CA ILE A 13 54.88 -5.16 12.41
C ILE A 13 53.86 -5.34 13.55
N PHE A 14 54.08 -4.72 14.71
CA PHE A 14 53.13 -4.79 15.83
C PHE A 14 51.76 -4.17 15.51
N PHE A 15 51.74 -3.01 14.83
CA PHE A 15 50.48 -2.40 14.37
C PHE A 15 49.77 -3.22 13.30
N ILE A 16 50.51 -3.84 12.38
CA ILE A 16 49.93 -4.75 11.37
C ILE A 16 49.31 -5.98 12.04
N PHE A 17 50.00 -6.59 13.01
CA PHE A 17 49.48 -7.75 13.75
C PHE A 17 48.29 -7.40 14.65
N SER A 18 48.27 -6.21 15.28
CA SER A 18 47.12 -5.80 16.09
C SER A 18 45.88 -5.55 15.23
N ASN A 19 46.05 -4.93 14.06
CA ASN A 19 44.98 -4.75 13.08
C ASN A 19 44.49 -6.08 12.50
N TYR A 20 45.38 -7.04 12.25
CA TYR A 20 44.99 -8.36 11.75
C TYR A 20 44.14 -9.15 12.76
N ASN A 21 44.48 -9.04 14.06
CA ASN A 21 43.67 -9.65 15.12
C ASN A 21 42.31 -8.98 15.27
N ASN A 22 42.22 -7.65 15.11
CA ASN A 22 40.94 -6.94 15.11
C ASN A 22 40.06 -7.34 13.91
N ILE A 23 40.65 -7.44 12.71
CA ILE A 23 39.93 -7.87 11.50
C ILE A 23 39.42 -9.31 11.66
N LYS A 24 40.25 -10.21 12.21
CA LYS A 24 39.84 -11.59 12.49
C LYS A 24 38.75 -11.68 13.55
N ALA A 25 38.80 -10.84 14.60
CA ALA A 25 37.76 -10.77 15.61
C ALA A 25 36.43 -10.24 15.04
N HIS A 26 36.46 -9.24 14.15
CA HIS A 26 35.29 -8.75 13.43
C HIS A 26 34.68 -9.80 12.49
N LEU A 27 35.51 -10.57 11.78
CA LEU A 27 35.04 -11.64 10.89
C LEU A 27 34.47 -12.83 11.64
N VAL A 28 34.90 -13.09 12.88
CA VAL A 28 34.34 -14.16 13.73
C VAL A 28 33.06 -13.71 14.45
N SER A 29 32.97 -12.43 14.83
CA SER A 29 31.77 -11.89 15.48
C SER A 29 30.61 -11.71 14.50
N TYR A 30 30.89 -11.37 13.24
CA TYR A 30 29.87 -11.21 12.19
C TYR A 30 28.94 -12.43 12.01
N PRO A 31 29.43 -13.67 11.80
CA PRO A 31 28.57 -14.85 11.67
C PRO A 31 27.82 -15.18 12.97
N SER A 32 28.39 -14.86 14.15
CA SER A 32 27.69 -15.06 15.42
C SER A 32 26.51 -14.08 15.58
N LEU A 33 26.70 -12.81 15.21
CA LEU A 33 25.69 -11.76 15.20
C LEU A 33 24.59 -12.05 14.18
N THR A 34 24.95 -12.46 12.96
CA THR A 34 23.95 -12.84 11.94
C THR A 34 23.21 -14.12 12.32
N SER A 35 23.86 -15.09 12.99
CA SER A 35 23.16 -16.27 13.51
C SER A 35 22.18 -15.92 14.64
N LEU A 36 22.59 -15.06 15.58
CA LEU A 36 21.73 -14.57 16.66
C LEU A 36 20.53 -13.82 16.11
N TYR A 37 20.76 -12.93 15.14
CA TYR A 37 19.72 -12.18 14.43
C TYR A 37 18.79 -13.10 13.63
N GLY A 38 19.34 -14.12 12.96
CA GLY A 38 18.56 -15.13 12.25
C GLY A 38 17.70 -15.99 13.18
N THR A 39 18.19 -16.32 14.39
CA THR A 39 17.43 -17.09 15.37
C THR A 39 16.34 -16.28 16.08
N SER A 40 16.53 -14.99 16.32
CA SER A 40 15.50 -14.12 16.89
C SER A 40 14.39 -13.83 15.87
N LEU A 41 14.75 -13.60 14.60
CA LEU A 41 13.78 -13.41 13.51
C LEU A 41 13.03 -14.70 13.13
N LYS A 42 13.61 -15.88 13.34
CA LYS A 42 12.93 -17.16 13.08
C LYS A 42 11.63 -17.32 13.88
N TYR A 43 11.57 -16.78 15.09
CA TYR A 43 10.36 -16.75 15.91
C TYR A 43 9.49 -15.51 15.64
N PHE A 44 10.04 -14.49 14.99
CA PHE A 44 9.32 -13.34 14.48
C PHE A 44 8.76 -13.66 13.09
N SER A 45 7.99 -14.75 13.00
CA SER A 45 7.26 -15.03 11.77
C SER A 45 6.26 -13.89 11.51
N VAL A 46 6.13 -13.48 10.26
CA VAL A 46 5.14 -12.48 9.83
C VAL A 46 3.74 -12.83 10.38
N GLY A 47 3.41 -14.12 10.46
CA GLY A 47 2.17 -14.61 11.08
C GLY A 47 2.04 -14.32 12.58
N ILE A 48 3.11 -14.35 13.37
CA ILE A 48 3.08 -13.97 14.79
C ILE A 48 2.89 -12.46 14.95
N LEU A 49 3.47 -11.66 14.07
CA LEU A 49 3.24 -10.21 14.00
C LEU A 49 1.77 -9.87 13.69
N PHE A 50 1.12 -10.63 12.80
CA PHE A 50 -0.31 -10.44 12.51
C PHE A 50 -1.22 -10.95 13.62
N THR A 51 -0.94 -12.13 14.19
CA THR A 51 -1.79 -12.76 15.21
C THR A 51 -1.73 -12.06 16.57
N PHE A 52 -0.60 -11.42 16.92
CA PHE A 52 -0.41 -10.67 18.16
C PHE A 52 -0.28 -9.16 17.95
N ASN A 53 -0.87 -8.60 16.89
CA ASN A 53 -0.87 -7.15 16.75
C ASN A 53 -1.87 -6.54 17.76
N PRO A 54 -1.42 -5.82 18.80
CA PRO A 54 -2.32 -5.21 19.77
C PRO A 54 -3.30 -4.24 19.10
N ILE A 55 -2.94 -3.65 17.96
CA ILE A 55 -3.80 -2.77 17.16
C ILE A 55 -5.02 -3.54 16.64
N ILE A 56 -4.83 -4.74 16.06
CA ILE A 56 -5.92 -5.56 15.54
C ILE A 56 -6.86 -5.98 16.66
N PHE A 57 -6.32 -6.39 17.80
CA PHE A 57 -7.13 -6.75 18.97
C PHE A 57 -7.96 -5.55 19.48
N ILE A 58 -7.35 -4.37 19.58
CA ILE A 58 -8.03 -3.15 20.00
C ILE A 58 -9.15 -2.78 19.01
N ILE A 59 -8.89 -2.85 17.70
CA ILE A 59 -9.89 -2.60 16.67
C ILE A 59 -11.05 -3.57 16.79
N PHE A 60 -10.78 -4.86 16.97
CA PHE A 60 -11.81 -5.88 17.16
C PHE A 60 -12.70 -5.58 18.38
N VAL A 61 -12.09 -5.21 19.52
CA VAL A 61 -12.84 -4.81 20.72
C VAL A 61 -13.68 -3.56 20.47
N TYR A 62 -13.15 -2.57 19.74
CA TYR A 62 -13.91 -1.38 19.39
C TYR A 62 -15.06 -1.66 18.42
N SER A 63 -14.90 -2.54 17.43
CA SER A 63 -16.00 -2.97 16.55
C SER A 63 -17.11 -3.69 17.33
N ILE A 64 -16.74 -4.54 18.30
CA ILE A 64 -17.72 -5.17 19.22
C ILE A 64 -18.44 -4.10 20.05
N ARG A 65 -17.70 -3.14 20.62
CA ARG A 65 -18.31 -2.03 21.37
C ARG A 65 -19.32 -1.28 20.51
N GLU A 66 -18.96 -1.01 19.25
CA GLU A 66 -19.80 -0.23 18.34
C GLU A 66 -21.07 -0.96 17.90
N SER A 67 -21.06 -2.29 17.94
CA SER A 67 -22.24 -3.13 17.71
C SER A 67 -23.35 -2.96 18.76
N PHE A 68 -23.02 -2.48 19.96
CA PHE A 68 -24.00 -2.22 21.01
C PHE A 68 -24.69 -0.85 20.88
N TYR A 69 -24.19 0.07 20.06
CA TYR A 69 -24.79 1.40 19.91
C TYR A 69 -25.86 1.45 18.81
N SER A 70 -25.54 1.00 17.60
CA SER A 70 -26.49 0.97 16.48
C SER A 70 -26.04 0.03 15.36
N VAL A 71 -26.97 -0.41 14.51
CA VAL A 71 -26.63 -1.20 13.31
C VAL A 71 -25.72 -0.39 12.38
N PHE A 72 -25.99 0.91 12.21
CA PHE A 72 -25.19 1.76 11.35
C PHE A 72 -23.75 1.90 11.85
N SER A 73 -23.58 2.22 13.13
CA SER A 73 -22.26 2.35 13.74
C SER A 73 -21.48 1.02 13.70
N SER A 74 -22.17 -0.11 13.84
CA SER A 74 -21.58 -1.44 13.66
C SER A 74 -21.01 -1.64 12.24
N LEU A 75 -21.75 -1.26 11.20
CA LEU A 75 -21.34 -1.40 9.80
C LEU A 75 -20.12 -0.52 9.47
N VAL A 76 -20.14 0.75 9.92
CA VAL A 76 -19.01 1.66 9.74
C VAL A 76 -17.76 1.14 10.44
N SER A 77 -17.89 0.68 11.70
CA SER A 77 -16.76 0.15 12.46
C SER A 77 -16.20 -1.15 11.87
N GLY A 78 -17.04 -1.98 11.27
CA GLY A 78 -16.64 -3.21 10.58
C GLY A 78 -15.90 -2.93 9.28
N MET A 79 -16.36 -1.95 8.50
CA MET A 79 -15.67 -1.57 7.27
C MET A 79 -14.33 -0.89 7.54
N LEU A 80 -14.27 -0.03 8.56
CA LEU A 80 -13.02 0.59 9.00
C LEU A 80 -12.02 -0.46 9.50
N SER A 81 -12.48 -1.48 10.25
CA SER A 81 -11.60 -2.53 10.75
C SER A 81 -11.01 -3.37 9.62
N ILE A 82 -11.80 -3.67 8.58
CA ILE A 82 -11.32 -4.34 7.36
C ILE A 82 -10.23 -3.49 6.69
N ILE A 83 -10.49 -2.20 6.43
CA ILE A 83 -9.51 -1.30 5.78
C ILE A 83 -8.20 -1.23 6.57
N ILE A 84 -8.27 -1.12 7.90
CA ILE A 84 -7.06 -1.07 8.73
C ILE A 84 -6.31 -2.41 8.69
N SER A 85 -7.03 -3.54 8.67
CA SER A 85 -6.40 -4.85 8.58
C SER A 85 -5.66 -5.05 7.24
N GLU A 86 -6.23 -4.59 6.13
CA GLU A 86 -5.58 -4.60 4.82
C GLU A 86 -4.41 -3.62 4.76
N ALA A 87 -4.52 -2.44 5.37
CA ALA A 87 -3.40 -1.50 5.46
C ALA A 87 -2.20 -2.09 6.21
N LEU A 88 -2.44 -2.78 7.34
CA LEU A 88 -1.41 -3.52 8.06
C LEU A 88 -0.81 -4.62 7.17
N LEU A 89 -1.62 -5.25 6.31
CA LEU A 89 -1.16 -6.24 5.37
C LEU A 89 -0.17 -5.67 4.35
N PHE A 90 -0.50 -4.54 3.71
CA PHE A 90 0.45 -3.82 2.84
C PHE A 90 1.72 -3.37 3.58
N ILE A 91 1.61 -2.89 4.82
CA ILE A 91 2.78 -2.49 5.63
C ILE A 91 3.77 -3.65 5.80
N THR A 92 3.29 -4.89 5.98
CA THR A 92 4.21 -6.04 6.09
C THR A 92 4.95 -6.35 4.79
N TYR A 93 4.31 -6.17 3.64
CA TYR A 93 4.98 -6.31 2.35
C TYR A 93 5.97 -5.18 2.10
N PHE A 94 5.62 -3.93 2.42
CA PHE A 94 6.54 -2.79 2.33
C PHE A 94 7.75 -2.97 3.26
N TRP A 95 7.55 -3.52 4.45
CA TRP A 95 8.66 -3.93 5.32
C TRP A 95 9.56 -4.97 4.65
N GLY A 96 8.97 -5.97 3.98
CA GLY A 96 9.71 -6.95 3.20
C GLY A 96 10.58 -6.30 2.12
N ILE A 97 10.01 -5.37 1.35
CA ILE A 97 10.73 -4.60 0.32
C ILE A 97 11.91 -3.84 0.94
N LEU A 98 11.67 -3.11 2.03
CA LEU A 98 12.72 -2.35 2.75
C LEU A 98 13.84 -3.24 3.28
N HIS A 99 13.51 -4.41 3.83
CA HIS A 99 14.50 -5.34 4.34
C HIS A 99 15.47 -5.81 3.24
N PHE A 100 14.93 -6.20 2.08
CA PHE A 100 15.76 -6.67 0.97
C PHE A 100 16.45 -5.56 0.18
N SER A 101 15.88 -4.35 0.13
CA SER A 101 16.51 -3.21 -0.55
C SER A 101 17.64 -2.58 0.27
N LEU A 102 17.50 -2.49 1.60
CA LEU A 102 18.51 -1.92 2.50
C LEU A 102 19.66 -2.89 2.83
N SER A 103 19.42 -4.19 2.72
CA SER A 103 20.44 -5.23 2.94
C SER A 103 20.42 -6.29 1.83
N PRO A 104 20.82 -5.93 0.60
CA PRO A 104 20.69 -6.81 -0.56
C PRO A 104 21.59 -8.04 -0.41
N TYR A 105 20.99 -9.22 -0.64
CA TYR A 105 21.74 -10.46 -0.80
C TYR A 105 22.52 -10.41 -2.13
N PRO A 106 23.72 -10.98 -2.25
CA PRO A 106 24.56 -10.90 -3.45
C PRO A 106 23.88 -11.28 -4.77
N LEU A 107 22.84 -12.14 -4.74
CA LEU A 107 22.05 -12.54 -5.93
C LEU A 107 20.71 -11.80 -6.09
N TYR A 108 20.51 -10.65 -5.43
CA TYR A 108 19.19 -9.98 -5.36
C TYR A 108 18.61 -9.55 -6.73
N SER A 109 19.47 -9.21 -7.70
CA SER A 109 19.05 -8.72 -9.01
C SER A 109 19.86 -9.31 -10.19
N GLU A 110 20.64 -10.38 -9.95
CA GLU A 110 21.44 -10.97 -11.01
C GLU A 110 20.55 -11.59 -12.10
N GLY A 111 20.67 -11.10 -13.33
CA GLY A 111 19.97 -11.63 -14.50
C GLY A 111 18.60 -11.01 -14.80
N ILE A 112 18.14 -10.02 -14.02
CA ILE A 112 16.87 -9.34 -14.27
C ILE A 112 17.09 -8.14 -15.19
N ILE A 113 16.31 -8.06 -16.27
CA ILE A 113 16.26 -6.88 -17.15
C ILE A 113 15.09 -6.02 -16.70
N PHE A 114 15.38 -4.91 -16.02
CA PHE A 114 14.37 -3.91 -15.69
C PHE A 114 14.01 -3.10 -16.94
N THR A 115 12.77 -3.24 -17.39
CA THR A 115 12.21 -2.42 -18.47
C THR A 115 11.80 -1.05 -17.92
N SER A 116 12.18 0.04 -18.59
CA SER A 116 11.80 1.39 -18.16
C SER A 116 10.29 1.61 -18.33
N SER A 117 9.52 1.64 -17.25
CA SER A 117 8.07 1.91 -17.25
C SER A 117 7.71 3.33 -16.81
N ARG A 118 8.69 4.22 -16.63
CA ARG A 118 8.54 5.55 -16.02
C ARG A 118 7.42 6.41 -16.61
N MET A 119 7.33 6.53 -17.94
CA MET A 119 6.27 7.34 -18.57
C MET A 119 4.88 6.73 -18.34
N LEU A 120 4.77 5.40 -18.41
CA LEU A 120 3.52 4.70 -18.16
C LEU A 120 3.09 4.87 -16.70
N ILE A 121 4.00 4.70 -15.74
CA ILE A 121 3.71 4.90 -14.32
C ILE A 121 3.29 6.33 -14.01
N LEU A 122 3.96 7.33 -14.61
CA LEU A 122 3.55 8.73 -14.46
C LEU A 122 2.12 8.97 -14.98
N THR A 123 1.74 8.33 -16.09
CA THR A 123 0.35 8.44 -16.58
C THR A 123 -0.65 7.76 -15.64
N ILE A 124 -0.30 6.60 -15.08
CA ILE A 124 -1.13 5.89 -14.11
C ILE A 124 -1.33 6.72 -12.84
N THR A 125 -0.25 7.29 -12.28
CA THR A 125 -0.32 8.14 -11.09
C THR A 125 -1.12 9.40 -11.34
N PHE A 126 -0.96 10.04 -12.51
CA PHE A 126 -1.74 11.21 -12.89
C PHE A 126 -3.24 10.89 -12.98
N ILE A 127 -3.61 9.77 -13.60
CA ILE A 127 -5.01 9.32 -13.69
C ILE A 127 -5.60 9.13 -12.31
N LEU A 128 -4.89 8.45 -11.40
CA LEU A 128 -5.38 8.21 -10.05
C LEU A 128 -5.47 9.50 -9.22
N ALA A 129 -4.51 10.41 -9.36
CA ALA A 129 -4.58 11.74 -8.75
C ALA A 129 -5.74 12.61 -9.31
N SER A 130 -6.09 12.43 -10.58
CA SER A 130 -7.26 13.10 -11.15
C SER A 130 -8.57 12.53 -10.59
N ALA A 131 -8.63 11.22 -10.33
CA ALA A 131 -9.78 10.58 -9.68
C ALA A 131 -9.98 11.10 -8.25
N SER A 132 -8.90 11.28 -7.48
CA SER A 132 -8.96 11.82 -6.11
C SER A 132 -9.40 13.30 -6.07
N CYS A 133 -9.04 14.09 -7.07
CA CYS A 133 -9.57 15.45 -7.23
C CYS A 133 -11.08 15.44 -7.50
N MET A 134 -11.54 14.51 -8.35
CA MET A 134 -12.97 14.35 -8.66
C MET A 134 -13.77 13.86 -7.45
N THR A 135 -13.24 12.97 -6.60
CA THR A 135 -13.91 12.55 -5.36
C THR A 135 -14.01 13.70 -4.35
N ALA A 136 -13.00 14.57 -4.26
CA ALA A 136 -13.08 15.78 -3.44
C ALA A 136 -14.15 16.76 -3.97
N CYS A 137 -14.25 16.94 -5.28
CA CYS A 137 -15.30 17.73 -5.92
C CYS A 137 -16.70 17.15 -5.63
N LEU A 138 -16.84 15.83 -5.75
CA LEU A 138 -18.06 15.10 -5.43
C LEU A 138 -18.52 15.38 -4.00
N GLN A 139 -17.62 15.28 -3.02
CA GLN A 139 -17.91 15.54 -1.60
C GLN A 139 -18.42 16.97 -1.40
N PHE A 140 -17.79 17.96 -2.04
CA PHE A 140 -18.23 19.35 -1.97
C PHE A 140 -19.64 19.56 -2.56
N LEU A 141 -19.94 18.95 -3.71
CA LEU A 141 -21.25 19.06 -4.36
C LEU A 141 -22.36 18.40 -3.55
N ILE A 142 -22.06 17.28 -2.90
CA ILE A 142 -22.96 16.60 -1.96
C ILE A 142 -23.28 17.54 -0.78
N GLU A 143 -22.28 18.16 -0.18
CA GLU A 143 -22.45 19.10 0.94
C GLU A 143 -23.26 20.35 0.54
N LYS A 144 -23.16 20.78 -0.72
CA LYS A 144 -23.93 21.90 -1.29
C LYS A 144 -25.31 21.49 -1.82
N GLY A 145 -25.63 20.22 -1.83
CA GLY A 145 -26.93 19.70 -2.28
C GLY A 145 -27.16 19.82 -3.80
N MET A 146 -26.11 19.78 -4.61
CA MET A 146 -26.21 19.88 -6.07
C MET A 146 -26.31 18.48 -6.72
N SER A 147 -27.52 17.94 -6.85
CA SER A 147 -27.76 16.55 -7.32
C SER A 147 -27.41 16.29 -8.78
N LEU A 148 -27.62 17.27 -9.67
CA LEU A 148 -27.52 17.08 -11.13
C LEU A 148 -26.13 16.68 -11.63
N GLU A 149 -25.08 16.96 -10.87
CA GLU A 149 -23.68 16.69 -11.25
C GLU A 149 -23.09 15.46 -10.55
N ILE A 150 -23.79 14.88 -9.58
CA ILE A 150 -23.28 13.76 -8.78
C ILE A 150 -23.08 12.50 -9.63
N SER A 151 -24.07 12.17 -10.48
CA SER A 151 -24.03 10.96 -11.31
C SER A 151 -22.92 11.00 -12.36
N SER A 152 -22.71 12.17 -13.00
CA SER A 152 -21.67 12.35 -14.00
C SER A 152 -20.26 12.27 -13.39
N ILE A 153 -20.05 12.85 -12.21
CA ILE A 153 -18.75 12.81 -11.54
C ILE A 153 -18.38 11.40 -11.12
N ILE A 154 -19.32 10.63 -10.57
CA ILE A 154 -19.06 9.24 -10.18
C ILE A 154 -18.76 8.38 -11.40
N PHE A 155 -19.47 8.60 -12.51
CA PHE A 155 -19.16 7.92 -13.77
C PHE A 155 -17.75 8.24 -14.27
N ILE A 156 -17.32 9.49 -14.17
CA ILE A 156 -15.94 9.90 -14.51
C ILE A 156 -14.92 9.21 -13.61
N ILE A 157 -15.15 9.14 -12.29
CA ILE A 157 -14.27 8.43 -11.35
C ILE A 157 -14.17 6.95 -11.71
N TYR A 158 -15.29 6.31 -12.03
CA TYR A 158 -15.34 4.91 -12.48
C TYR A 158 -14.49 4.69 -13.75
N LEU A 159 -14.67 5.54 -14.76
CA LEU A 159 -13.89 5.47 -16.01
C LEU A 159 -12.39 5.68 -15.79
N LEU A 160 -12.01 6.61 -14.90
CA LEU A 160 -10.61 6.82 -14.53
C LEU A 160 -10.02 5.57 -13.87
N GLY A 161 -10.78 4.89 -13.01
CA GLY A 161 -10.39 3.62 -12.42
C GLY A 161 -10.24 2.48 -13.44
N GLU A 162 -11.14 2.37 -14.42
CA GLU A 162 -11.00 1.40 -15.52
C GLU A 162 -9.76 1.71 -16.38
N CYS A 163 -9.50 2.99 -16.66
CA CYS A 163 -8.29 3.42 -17.36
C CYS A 163 -7.03 3.01 -16.58
N PHE A 164 -7.00 3.26 -15.26
CA PHE A 164 -5.93 2.78 -14.38
C PHE A 164 -5.75 1.26 -14.51
N ALA A 165 -6.83 0.48 -14.41
CA ALA A 165 -6.74 -0.97 -14.46
C ALA A 165 -6.21 -1.47 -15.81
N SER A 166 -6.65 -0.86 -16.91
CA SER A 166 -6.16 -1.19 -18.25
C SER A 166 -4.67 -0.89 -18.40
N LEU A 167 -4.19 0.25 -17.91
CA LEU A 167 -2.78 0.61 -17.98
C LEU A 167 -1.91 -0.27 -17.07
N GLN A 168 -2.42 -0.69 -15.91
CA GLN A 168 -1.73 -1.65 -15.05
C GLN A 168 -1.59 -3.01 -15.75
N THR A 169 -2.60 -3.45 -16.51
CA THR A 169 -2.49 -4.69 -17.29
C THR A 169 -1.49 -4.56 -18.45
N THR A 170 -1.41 -3.41 -19.11
CA THR A 170 -0.41 -3.21 -20.17
C THR A 170 1.00 -3.21 -19.61
N GLU A 171 1.22 -2.67 -18.39
CA GLU A 171 2.49 -2.81 -17.69
C GLU A 171 2.87 -4.29 -17.55
N TYR A 172 1.99 -5.11 -16.97
CA TYR A 172 2.27 -6.52 -16.73
C TYR A 172 2.60 -7.32 -18.00
N LEU A 173 1.99 -6.97 -19.13
CA LEU A 173 2.27 -7.61 -20.43
C LEU A 173 3.62 -7.21 -21.02
N HIS A 174 4.20 -6.09 -20.59
CA HIS A 174 5.46 -5.55 -21.09
C HIS A 174 6.66 -5.74 -20.14
N LEU A 175 6.46 -6.34 -18.96
CA LEU A 175 7.54 -6.66 -18.05
C LEU A 175 8.43 -7.78 -18.60
N GLY A 176 9.75 -7.59 -18.48
CA GLY A 176 10.77 -8.55 -18.92
C GLY A 176 11.14 -9.62 -17.89
N TYR A 177 10.48 -9.65 -16.73
CA TYR A 177 10.77 -10.57 -15.63
C TYR A 177 9.48 -11.20 -15.10
N CYS A 178 9.57 -12.42 -14.58
CA CYS A 178 8.47 -13.19 -14.00
C CYS A 178 8.50 -13.17 -12.47
N ILE A 179 7.40 -13.59 -11.86
CA ILE A 179 7.24 -13.67 -10.39
C ILE A 179 8.31 -14.52 -9.69
N ASN A 180 8.84 -15.54 -10.37
CA ASN A 180 9.78 -16.51 -9.80
C ASN A 180 11.26 -16.22 -10.13
N ASP A 181 11.56 -15.14 -10.86
CA ASP A 181 12.92 -14.90 -11.35
C ASP A 181 13.86 -14.42 -10.25
N ALA A 182 13.38 -13.56 -9.35
CA ALA A 182 14.13 -13.11 -8.18
C ALA A 182 13.20 -12.55 -7.10
N ILE A 183 13.74 -12.36 -5.90
CA ILE A 183 13.03 -11.83 -4.74
C ILE A 183 12.38 -10.47 -5.05
N SER A 184 13.05 -9.59 -5.80
CA SER A 184 12.52 -8.30 -6.24
C SER A 184 11.28 -8.46 -7.13
N GLY A 185 11.33 -9.37 -8.11
CA GLY A 185 10.18 -9.72 -8.95
C GLY A 185 9.04 -10.33 -8.14
N THR A 186 9.32 -11.23 -7.21
CA THR A 186 8.30 -11.85 -6.35
C THR A 186 7.57 -10.80 -5.51
N LEU A 187 8.32 -9.90 -4.86
CA LEU A 187 7.74 -8.81 -4.06
C LEU A 187 6.94 -7.83 -4.93
N PHE A 188 7.48 -7.48 -6.11
CA PHE A 188 6.80 -6.61 -7.06
C PHE A 188 5.43 -7.17 -7.46
N TYR A 189 5.37 -8.41 -7.95
CA TYR A 189 4.11 -9.02 -8.38
C TYR A 189 3.15 -9.30 -7.21
N CYS A 190 3.67 -9.65 -6.03
CA CYS A 190 2.81 -9.84 -4.85
C CYS A 190 2.13 -8.53 -4.43
N VAL A 191 2.90 -7.43 -4.33
CA VAL A 191 2.36 -6.15 -3.86
C VAL A 191 1.48 -5.47 -4.90
N THR A 192 1.96 -5.35 -6.13
CA THR A 192 1.18 -4.71 -7.20
C THR A 192 -0.04 -5.56 -7.56
N GLY A 193 0.07 -6.90 -7.55
CA GLY A 193 -1.05 -7.80 -7.82
C GLY A 193 -2.12 -7.77 -6.72
N LEU A 194 -1.70 -7.72 -5.46
CA LEU A 194 -2.61 -7.52 -4.32
C LEU A 194 -3.33 -6.17 -4.44
N HIS A 195 -2.61 -5.08 -4.73
CA HIS A 195 -3.21 -3.77 -4.97
C HIS A 195 -4.18 -3.79 -6.15
N PHE A 196 -3.81 -4.41 -7.27
CA PHE A 196 -4.67 -4.55 -8.44
C PHE A 196 -5.97 -5.30 -8.11
N SER A 197 -5.93 -6.33 -7.26
CA SER A 197 -7.14 -7.00 -6.79
C SER A 197 -8.04 -6.05 -5.97
N HIS A 198 -7.46 -5.18 -5.14
CA HIS A 198 -8.20 -4.17 -4.39
C HIS A 198 -8.80 -3.09 -5.29
N VAL A 199 -8.10 -2.69 -6.37
CA VAL A 199 -8.62 -1.78 -7.40
C VAL A 199 -9.84 -2.38 -8.07
N ILE A 200 -9.83 -3.66 -8.43
CA ILE A 200 -11.00 -4.35 -9.03
C ILE A 200 -12.17 -4.35 -8.04
N VAL A 201 -11.95 -4.67 -6.76
CA VAL A 201 -12.99 -4.59 -5.74
C VAL A 201 -13.52 -3.15 -5.62
N GLY A 202 -12.64 -2.16 -5.63
CA GLY A 202 -13.01 -0.74 -5.61
C GLY A 202 -13.86 -0.34 -6.81
N LEU A 203 -13.52 -0.80 -8.02
CA LEU A 203 -14.28 -0.57 -9.24
C LEU A 203 -15.68 -1.17 -9.18
N LEU A 204 -15.82 -2.39 -8.64
CA LEU A 204 -17.13 -3.01 -8.42
C LEU A 204 -17.96 -2.20 -7.42
N LEU A 205 -17.37 -1.71 -6.33
CA LEU A 205 -18.05 -0.86 -5.35
C LEU A 205 -18.47 0.48 -5.97
N LEU A 206 -17.62 1.11 -6.78
CA LEU A 206 -17.94 2.34 -7.53
C LEU A 206 -19.06 2.12 -8.55
N LEU A 207 -19.06 0.98 -9.26
CA LEU A 207 -20.12 0.63 -10.21
C LEU A 207 -21.46 0.47 -9.50
N ILE A 208 -21.50 -0.26 -8.38
CA ILE A 208 -22.70 -0.41 -7.56
C ILE A 208 -23.17 0.95 -7.05
N TYR A 209 -22.23 1.79 -6.61
CA TYR A 209 -22.54 3.15 -6.16
C TYR A 209 -23.14 4.02 -7.28
N PHE A 210 -22.58 3.94 -8.49
CA PHE A 210 -23.08 4.63 -9.67
C PHE A 210 -24.52 4.20 -10.04
N ILE A 211 -24.77 2.88 -10.11
CA ILE A 211 -26.10 2.34 -10.42
C ILE A 211 -27.13 2.84 -9.40
N ARG A 212 -26.80 2.78 -8.10
CA ARG A 212 -27.70 3.26 -7.03
C ARG A 212 -28.02 4.74 -7.17
N ILE A 213 -27.04 5.57 -7.54
CA ILE A 213 -27.27 7.00 -7.73
C ILE A 213 -28.16 7.28 -8.93
N ILE A 214 -27.99 6.55 -10.03
CA ILE A 214 -28.93 6.69 -11.16
C ILE A 214 -30.35 6.33 -10.72
N GLU A 215 -30.53 5.24 -9.98
CA GLU A 215 -31.86 4.80 -9.52
C GLU A 215 -32.50 5.78 -8.52
N VAL A 216 -31.72 6.38 -7.63
CA VAL A 216 -32.23 7.31 -6.59
C VAL A 216 -32.46 8.72 -7.13
N TYR A 217 -31.62 9.18 -8.08
CA TYR A 217 -31.64 10.54 -8.63
C TYR A 217 -32.23 10.63 -10.05
N ASP A 218 -32.93 9.59 -10.52
CA ASP A 218 -33.69 9.71 -11.76
C ASP A 218 -34.81 10.75 -11.60
N THR A 219 -34.72 11.81 -12.40
CA THR A 219 -35.56 13.01 -12.43
C THR A 219 -37.08 12.76 -12.50
N ASN A 220 -37.49 11.54 -12.86
CA ASN A 220 -38.90 11.14 -12.90
C ASN A 220 -39.50 10.83 -11.50
N CYS A 221 -38.67 10.62 -10.47
CA CYS A 221 -39.10 10.28 -9.11
C CYS A 221 -39.04 11.45 -8.11
N GLU A 222 -38.52 12.61 -8.50
CA GLU A 222 -38.38 13.78 -7.59
C GLU A 222 -39.74 14.36 -7.12
N TRP A 223 -40.83 14.09 -7.84
CA TRP A 223 -42.16 14.60 -7.49
C TRP A 223 -42.81 13.93 -6.27
N SER A 224 -42.33 12.77 -5.79
CA SER A 224 -42.97 12.07 -4.67
C SER A 224 -42.39 12.40 -3.29
N TYR A 225 -41.24 13.09 -3.20
CA TYR A 225 -40.57 13.36 -1.91
C TYR A 225 -40.55 14.84 -1.49
N SER A 226 -40.98 15.77 -2.36
CA SER A 226 -40.90 17.22 -2.10
C SER A 226 -42.03 17.81 -1.23
N LEU A 227 -42.78 17.00 -0.45
CA LEU A 227 -43.88 17.52 0.36
C LEU A 227 -43.42 18.24 1.66
N TYR A 228 -42.17 18.06 2.08
CA TYR A 228 -41.69 18.55 3.39
C TYR A 228 -40.44 19.44 3.33
N GLY A 229 -40.19 20.15 2.23
CA GLY A 229 -39.40 21.40 2.22
C GLY A 229 -37.98 21.36 2.82
N ILE A 230 -37.37 20.19 2.99
CA ILE A 230 -35.98 20.06 3.41
C ILE A 230 -35.33 18.98 2.55
N SER A 231 -34.77 19.40 1.41
CA SER A 231 -33.96 18.55 0.55
C SER A 231 -32.55 18.45 1.11
N TYR A 232 -32.37 17.83 2.27
CA TYR A 232 -31.08 17.19 2.52
C TYR A 232 -31.01 16.01 1.54
N ILE A 233 -30.12 16.12 0.57
CA ILE A 233 -29.58 14.96 -0.13
C ILE A 233 -28.88 14.14 0.94
N LEU A 234 -29.64 13.21 1.54
CA LEU A 234 -29.12 12.29 2.52
C LEU A 234 -28.46 11.18 1.72
N LEU A 235 -27.21 11.41 1.31
CA LEU A 235 -26.37 10.33 0.82
C LEU A 235 -26.47 9.23 1.88
N PRO A 236 -26.92 8.01 1.53
CA PRO A 236 -26.88 6.93 2.48
C PRO A 236 -25.43 6.78 2.91
N HIS A 237 -25.18 6.83 4.21
CA HIS A 237 -23.84 6.80 4.79
C HIS A 237 -22.97 5.61 4.31
N THR A 238 -23.57 4.60 3.67
CA THR A 238 -22.88 3.53 2.94
C THR A 238 -21.95 4.04 1.85
N ASP A 239 -22.27 5.18 1.25
CA ASP A 239 -21.57 5.75 0.10
C ASP A 239 -20.29 6.48 0.53
N GLN A 240 -20.27 6.95 1.78
CA GLN A 240 -19.06 7.49 2.40
C GLN A 240 -18.03 6.38 2.63
N ILE A 241 -18.47 5.13 2.87
CA ILE A 241 -17.58 3.98 3.06
C ILE A 241 -16.94 3.56 1.73
N THR A 242 -17.67 3.58 0.61
CA THR A 242 -17.10 3.23 -0.70
C THR A 242 -16.04 4.25 -1.13
N ILE A 243 -16.28 5.54 -0.90
CA ILE A 243 -15.29 6.61 -1.14
C ILE A 243 -14.07 6.43 -0.23
N LEU A 244 -14.27 6.09 1.04
CA LEU A 244 -13.15 5.80 1.97
C LEU A 244 -12.28 4.64 1.47
N TYR A 245 -12.91 3.55 1.01
CA TYR A 245 -12.18 2.41 0.45
C TYR A 245 -11.41 2.81 -0.82
N TRP A 246 -12.01 3.63 -1.69
CA TRP A 246 -11.32 4.13 -2.88
C TRP A 246 -10.05 4.93 -2.52
N HIS A 247 -10.14 5.86 -1.57
CA HIS A 247 -8.96 6.59 -1.08
C HIS A 247 -7.90 5.69 -0.45
N PHE A 248 -8.29 4.61 0.23
CA PHE A 248 -7.33 3.61 0.71
C PHE A 248 -6.51 3.02 -0.44
N VAL A 249 -7.17 2.63 -1.54
CA VAL A 249 -6.50 2.10 -2.74
C VAL A 249 -5.55 3.14 -3.36
N GLU A 250 -5.95 4.41 -3.39
CA GLU A 250 -5.11 5.52 -3.88
C GLU A 250 -3.85 5.71 -3.04
N ILE A 251 -3.98 5.72 -1.71
CA ILE A 251 -2.84 5.87 -0.79
C ILE A 251 -1.85 4.72 -0.96
N VAL A 252 -2.34 3.48 -1.05
CA VAL A 252 -1.48 2.31 -1.25
C VAL A 252 -0.71 2.42 -2.57
N TRP A 253 -1.34 2.90 -3.65
CA TRP A 253 -0.67 3.12 -4.93
C TRP A 253 0.50 4.11 -4.81
N LEU A 254 0.34 5.21 -4.07
CA LEU A 254 1.43 6.16 -3.86
C LEU A 254 2.62 5.53 -3.13
N PHE A 255 2.38 4.65 -2.17
CA PHE A 255 3.46 3.89 -1.54
C PHE A 255 4.13 2.91 -2.51
N ILE A 256 3.35 2.24 -3.37
CA ILE A 256 3.89 1.35 -4.42
C ILE A 256 4.78 2.14 -5.39
N GLU A 257 4.29 3.30 -5.86
CA GLU A 257 5.04 4.20 -6.72
C GLU A 257 6.36 4.61 -6.08
N PHE A 258 6.32 5.06 -4.83
CA PHE A 258 7.50 5.43 -4.06
C PHE A 258 8.49 4.26 -3.88
N PHE A 259 8.04 3.04 -3.58
CA PHE A 259 8.97 1.95 -3.29
C PHE A 259 9.57 1.28 -4.53
N PHE A 260 8.84 1.22 -5.64
CA PHE A 260 9.27 0.47 -6.84
C PHE A 260 9.68 1.34 -8.02
N TYR A 261 9.16 2.56 -8.12
CA TYR A 261 9.28 3.37 -9.34
C TYR A 261 9.95 4.73 -9.12
N SER A 262 10.16 5.15 -7.87
CA SER A 262 11.01 6.31 -7.59
C SER A 262 12.49 5.91 -7.70
N GLU A 263 13.03 6.09 -8.91
CA GLU A 263 14.47 6.20 -9.16
C GLU A 263 14.93 7.67 -9.12
#